data_AF-A0A957R2A0-F1
#
_entry.id   AF-A0A957R2A0-F1
#
_cell.length_a   1.000
_cell.length_b   1.000
_cell.length_c   1.000
_cell.angle_alpha   90.00
_cell.angle_beta   90.00
_cell.angle_gamma   90.00
#
_symmetry.space_group_name_H-M   'P 1'
#
loop_
_entity.id
_entity.type
_entity.pdbx_description
1 polymer ?
#
loop_
_entity_poly.entity_id
_entity_poly.type
_entity_poly.pdbx_seq_one_letter_code
_entity_poly.pdbx_strand_id
1 'polypeptide(L)'
;RAIENSIYVVTSGNTGTIMNRGYLLNYAESAVYTPSDYGFPPHAEAGRADPNTETVVVADLDLSTLVMHRETGSTRPLYDRRTDLYELKPLVHVRTIRAD
;
A
#
# COMPACT_ATOMS: atom_id res chain seq x y z
N ARG A 1 -3.20 -1.11 -0.94
CA ARG A 1 -2.25 -0.64 -1.98
C ARG A 1 -1.69 -1.80 -2.80
N ALA A 2 -1.45 -2.95 -2.17
CA ALA A 2 -0.91 -4.13 -2.83
C ALA A 2 -1.85 -4.74 -3.89
N ILE A 3 -3.15 -4.80 -3.61
CA ILE A 3 -4.15 -5.44 -4.48
C ILE A 3 -4.42 -4.59 -5.73
N GLU A 4 -4.80 -3.34 -5.53
CA GLU A 4 -5.28 -2.44 -6.58
C GLU A 4 -4.19 -1.94 -7.53
N ASN A 5 -2.92 -2.08 -7.16
CA ASN A 5 -1.79 -1.79 -8.05
C ASN A 5 -1.04 -3.08 -8.46
N SER A 6 -1.47 -4.25 -7.99
CA SER A 6 -0.77 -5.53 -8.17
C SER A 6 0.72 -5.41 -7.88
N ILE A 7 1.09 -5.02 -6.65
CA ILE A 7 2.47 -4.85 -6.16
C ILE A 7 2.62 -5.51 -4.78
N TYR A 8 3.84 -5.90 -4.41
CA TYR A 8 4.17 -6.10 -3.00
C TYR A 8 4.32 -4.74 -2.31
N VAL A 9 3.86 -4.64 -1.06
CA VAL A 9 3.97 -3.42 -0.26
C VAL A 9 4.57 -3.77 1.08
N VAL A 10 5.66 -3.10 1.44
CA VAL A 10 6.27 -3.21 2.77
C VAL A 10 5.97 -1.93 3.54
N THR A 11 5.38 -2.07 4.72
CA THR A 11 5.16 -0.98 5.66
C THR A 11 6.09 -1.17 6.87
N SER A 12 6.77 -0.10 7.25
CA SER A 12 7.60 -0.04 8.45
C SER A 12 7.32 1.27 9.16
N GLY A 13 7.14 1.20 10.46
CA GLY A 13 6.91 2.37 11.31
C GLY A 13 7.71 2.31 12.59
N ASN A 14 7.81 3.44 13.28
CA ASN A 14 8.36 3.50 14.63
C ASN A 14 7.25 3.22 15.66
N THR A 15 7.60 2.59 16.76
CA THR A 15 6.70 2.43 17.90
C THR A 15 7.32 3.03 19.16
N GLY A 16 6.49 3.28 20.17
CA GLY A 16 6.89 3.85 21.44
C GLY A 16 6.89 5.37 21.46
N THR A 17 7.41 5.92 22.56
CA THR A 17 7.40 7.37 22.82
C THR A 17 8.83 7.92 22.74
N ILE A 18 8.97 9.08 22.11
CA ILE A 18 10.20 9.87 22.17
C ILE A 18 10.04 10.89 23.29
N MET A 19 11.01 10.96 24.21
CA MET A 19 11.00 11.86 25.37
C MET A 19 11.30 13.31 24.96
N ASN A 20 10.41 13.95 24.17
CA ASN A 20 10.53 15.34 23.75
C ASN A 20 9.17 16.05 23.80
N ARG A 21 9.14 17.32 24.26
CA ARG A 21 7.95 18.17 24.30
C ARG A 21 7.46 18.41 22.86
N GLY A 22 6.42 17.69 22.46
CA GLY A 22 5.77 17.82 21.15
C GLY A 22 5.53 16.50 20.41
N TYR A 23 6.11 15.39 20.91
CA TYR A 23 5.88 14.06 20.33
C TYR A 23 4.88 13.27 21.20
N LEU A 24 3.92 12.61 20.53
CA LEU A 24 2.97 11.69 21.14
C LEU A 24 3.47 10.23 20.97
N LEU A 25 2.72 9.28 21.56
CA LEU A 25 2.95 7.85 21.37
C LEU A 25 2.87 7.50 19.87
N ASN A 26 3.92 6.89 19.34
CA ASN A 26 3.92 6.37 17.97
C ASN A 26 3.30 4.97 17.97
N TYR A 27 2.38 4.76 17.02
CA TYR A 27 1.83 3.45 16.71
C TYR A 27 2.46 2.94 15.43
N ALA A 28 2.89 1.68 15.44
CA ALA A 28 3.29 0.99 14.23
C ALA A 28 2.92 -0.48 14.29
N GLU A 29 2.63 -1.02 13.10
CA GLU A 29 2.43 -2.43 12.81
C GLU A 29 3.09 -2.66 11.45
N SER A 30 4.32 -3.15 11.48
CA SER A 30 5.11 -3.40 10.29
C SER A 30 4.64 -4.68 9.60
N ALA A 31 4.54 -4.67 8.27
CA ALA A 31 4.03 -5.81 7.53
C ALA A 31 4.51 -5.83 6.07
N VAL A 32 4.47 -7.01 5.47
CA VAL A 32 4.71 -7.27 4.06
C VAL A 32 3.41 -7.78 3.44
N TYR A 33 2.77 -6.92 2.65
CA TYR A 33 1.52 -7.22 1.96
C TYR A 33 1.77 -7.70 0.53
N THR A 34 0.93 -8.62 0.09
CA THR A 34 0.95 -9.20 -1.25
C THR A 34 -0.30 -8.79 -2.03
N PRO A 35 -0.34 -9.00 -3.36
CA PRO A 35 -1.60 -9.11 -4.08
C PRO A 35 -2.49 -10.22 -3.49
N SER A 36 -3.75 -10.25 -3.90
CA SER A 36 -4.78 -11.17 -3.40
C SER A 36 -5.44 -11.92 -4.55
N ASP A 37 -4.73 -12.86 -5.15
CA ASP A 37 -5.22 -13.70 -6.25
C ASP A 37 -4.55 -15.09 -6.20
N TYR A 38 -4.81 -15.94 -7.18
CA TYR A 38 -4.20 -17.26 -7.28
C TYR A 38 -2.67 -17.18 -7.23
N GLY A 39 -2.07 -18.01 -6.38
CA GLY A 39 -0.62 -18.03 -6.15
C GLY A 39 -0.14 -17.12 -5.01
N PHE A 40 -1.01 -16.32 -4.40
CA PHE A 40 -0.69 -15.50 -3.22
C PHE A 40 -1.34 -16.03 -1.94
N PRO A 41 -0.84 -15.62 -0.75
CA PRO A 41 -1.46 -15.96 0.53
C PRO A 41 -2.93 -15.52 0.62
N PRO A 42 -3.82 -16.32 1.24
CA PRO A 42 -5.26 -16.01 1.32
C PRO A 42 -5.61 -14.67 1.98
N HIS A 43 -4.76 -14.21 2.90
CA HIS A 43 -4.95 -12.95 3.63
C HIS A 43 -4.15 -11.79 3.03
N ALA A 44 -3.57 -11.96 1.84
CA ALA A 44 -2.77 -10.95 1.15
C ALA A 44 -1.58 -10.42 1.98
N GLU A 45 -0.99 -11.30 2.79
CA GLU A 45 0.06 -10.99 3.75
C GLU A 45 1.12 -12.09 3.72
N ALA A 46 2.37 -11.68 3.54
CA ALA A 46 3.53 -12.57 3.62
C ALA A 46 4.17 -12.57 5.01
N GLY A 47 3.96 -11.51 5.79
CA GLY A 47 4.35 -11.45 7.20
C GLY A 47 3.90 -10.15 7.85
N ARG A 48 3.71 -10.18 9.17
CA ARG A 48 3.29 -9.04 9.99
C ARG A 48 3.92 -9.13 11.38
N ALA A 49 4.29 -7.97 11.90
CA ALA A 49 4.73 -7.81 13.28
C ALA A 49 3.54 -7.61 14.20
N ASP A 50 3.68 -8.04 15.46
CA ASP A 50 2.73 -7.64 16.49
C ASP A 50 2.71 -6.10 16.64
N PRO A 51 1.52 -5.50 16.84
CA PRO A 51 1.40 -4.07 17.04
C PRO A 51 2.29 -3.57 18.17
N ASN A 52 2.93 -2.43 17.96
CA ASN A 52 3.78 -1.75 18.94
C ASN A 52 4.94 -2.58 19.52
N THR A 53 5.40 -3.59 18.78
CA THR A 53 6.54 -4.41 19.18
C THR A 53 7.75 -4.05 18.32
N GLU A 54 8.88 -3.76 18.97
CA GLU A 54 10.16 -3.59 18.28
C GLU A 54 10.62 -4.94 17.73
N THR A 55 10.49 -5.13 16.43
CA THR A 55 10.82 -6.41 15.78
C THR A 55 11.14 -6.23 14.29
N VAL A 56 11.61 -7.31 13.67
CA VAL A 56 11.91 -7.40 12.24
C VAL A 56 11.01 -8.45 11.60
N VAL A 57 10.33 -8.07 10.52
CA VAL A 57 9.55 -8.99 9.68
C VAL A 57 10.40 -9.34 8.45
N VAL A 58 10.56 -10.63 8.18
CA VAL A 58 11.25 -11.14 6.99
C VAL A 58 10.28 -12.01 6.22
N ALA A 59 10.22 -11.84 4.89
CA ALA A 59 9.36 -12.61 4.01
C ALA A 59 10.01 -12.80 2.64
N ASP A 60 9.84 -13.98 2.06
CA ASP A 60 10.27 -14.29 0.69
C ASP A 60 9.18 -13.87 -0.31
N LEU A 61 9.59 -13.13 -1.34
CA LEU A 61 8.67 -12.59 -2.34
C LEU A 61 9.03 -13.12 -3.73
N ASP A 62 8.10 -13.83 -4.36
CA ASP A 62 8.29 -14.32 -5.73
C ASP A 62 7.82 -13.30 -6.77
N LEU A 63 8.77 -12.62 -7.38
CA LEU A 63 8.51 -11.65 -8.44
C LEU A 63 8.00 -12.31 -9.73
N SER A 64 8.27 -13.60 -9.96
CA SER A 64 7.80 -14.32 -11.15
C SER A 64 6.28 -14.47 -11.12
N THR A 65 5.74 -14.91 -9.98
CA THR A 65 4.30 -14.96 -9.73
C THR A 65 3.65 -13.58 -9.88
N LEU A 66 4.31 -12.52 -9.40
CA LEU A 66 3.82 -11.14 -9.56
C LEU A 66 3.71 -10.71 -11.03
N VAL A 67 4.73 -11.02 -11.84
CA VAL A 67 4.72 -10.71 -13.28
C VAL A 67 3.59 -11.48 -13.97
N MET A 68 3.49 -12.79 -13.71
CA MET A 68 2.41 -13.61 -14.28
C MET A 68 1.03 -13.08 -13.91
N HIS A 69 0.80 -12.70 -12.65
CA HIS A 69 -0.46 -12.12 -12.21
C HIS A 69 -0.81 -10.81 -12.95
N ARG A 70 0.17 -9.96 -13.26
CA ARG A 70 -0.09 -8.73 -14.03
C ARG A 70 -0.47 -9.00 -15.48
N GLU A 71 0.13 -10.01 -16.10
CA GLU A 71 -0.13 -10.36 -17.50
C GLU A 71 -1.44 -11.11 -17.69
N THR A 72 -1.68 -12.13 -16.86
CA THR A 72 -2.76 -13.11 -17.05
C THR A 72 -3.84 -13.07 -15.97
N GLY A 73 -3.73 -12.17 -14.98
CA GLY A 73 -4.72 -12.04 -13.91
C GLY A 73 -6.08 -11.64 -14.45
N SER A 74 -7.14 -12.05 -13.74
CA SER A 74 -8.52 -11.71 -14.13
C SER A 74 -8.80 -10.20 -14.10
N THR A 75 -8.06 -9.46 -13.29
CA THR A 75 -8.14 -8.00 -13.20
C THR A 75 -6.73 -7.45 -13.39
N ARG A 76 -6.56 -6.48 -14.31
CA ARG A 76 -5.23 -5.90 -14.62
C ARG A 76 -5.28 -4.38 -14.50
N PRO A 77 -5.28 -3.83 -13.28
CA PRO A 77 -5.46 -2.39 -13.07
C PRO A 77 -4.42 -1.51 -13.75
N LEU A 78 -3.22 -2.03 -14.02
CA LEU A 78 -2.14 -1.30 -14.69
C LEU A 78 -2.37 -1.17 -16.21
N TYR A 79 -2.97 -2.18 -16.82
CA TYR A 79 -3.19 -2.24 -18.28
C TYR A 79 -4.57 -1.75 -18.68
N ASP A 80 -5.59 -2.04 -17.87
CA ASP A 80 -6.99 -1.76 -18.20
C ASP A 80 -7.46 -0.37 -17.70
N ARG A 81 -6.54 0.50 -17.23
CA ARG A 81 -6.87 1.80 -16.65
C ARG A 81 -7.35 2.79 -17.71
N ARG A 82 -8.61 3.23 -17.59
CA ARG A 82 -9.20 4.30 -18.40
C ARG A 82 -8.91 5.69 -17.86
N THR A 83 -7.74 6.23 -18.22
CA THR A 83 -7.31 7.58 -17.77
C THR A 83 -8.21 8.70 -18.28
N ASP A 84 -8.95 8.48 -19.37
CA ASP A 84 -9.90 9.42 -19.93
C ASP A 84 -11.08 9.72 -18.99
N LEU A 85 -11.41 8.82 -18.06
CA LEU A 85 -12.52 8.96 -17.12
C LEU A 85 -12.17 9.69 -15.82
N TYR A 86 -10.89 10.00 -15.59
CA TYR A 86 -10.43 10.60 -14.34
C TYR A 86 -10.22 12.13 -14.42
N GLU A 87 -10.59 12.76 -15.54
CA GLU A 87 -10.59 14.21 -15.66
C GLU A 87 -11.77 14.81 -14.87
N LEU A 88 -11.47 15.54 -13.79
CA LEU A 88 -12.47 16.24 -12.99
C LEU A 88 -12.62 17.68 -13.48
N LYS A 89 -13.81 18.00 -14.01
CA LYS A 89 -14.19 19.39 -14.34
C LYS A 89 -15.15 19.91 -13.28
N PRO A 90 -14.87 21.08 -12.68
CA PRO A 90 -15.77 21.64 -11.70
C PRO A 90 -17.09 22.05 -12.39
N LEU A 91 -18.22 21.65 -11.80
CA LEU A 91 -19.56 22.01 -12.31
C LEU A 91 -19.91 23.48 -12.05
N VAL A 92 -19.15 24.14 -11.16
CA VAL A 92 -19.33 25.53 -10.75
C VAL A 92 -18.01 26.28 -10.85
N HIS A 93 -18.08 27.61 -10.99
CA HIS A 93 -16.87 28.43 -11.03
C HIS A 93 -16.13 28.39 -9.69
N VAL A 94 -14.91 27.84 -9.69
CA VAL A 94 -14.03 27.80 -8.52
C VAL A 94 -12.90 28.81 -8.71
N ARG A 95 -12.81 29.82 -7.84
CA ARG A 95 -11.63 30.67 -7.74
C ARG A 95 -10.56 29.94 -6.94
N THR A 96 -9.45 29.60 -7.59
CA THR A 96 -8.28 29.07 -6.88
C THR A 96 -7.48 30.25 -6.34
N ILE A 97 -7.53 30.46 -5.03
CA ILE A 97 -6.71 31.46 -4.34
C ILE A 97 -5.47 30.71 -3.83
N ARG A 98 -4.29 31.03 -4.38
CA ARG A 98 -3.01 30.57 -3.80
C ARG A 98 -2.66 31.53 -2.67
N ALA A 99 -2.37 30.99 -1.49
CA ALA A 99 -1.77 31.76 -0.41
C ALA A 99 -0.26 31.77 -0.63
N ASP A 100 0.34 32.97 -0.62
CA ASP A 100 1.79 33.18 -0.66
C ASP A 100 2.45 32.80 0.68
#